data_AF-A0A1G9MY22-F1
#
_entry.id   AF-A0A1G9MY22-F1
#
_cell.length_a   1.000
_cell.length_b   1.000
_cell.length_c   1.000
_cell.angle_alpha   90.00
_cell.angle_beta   90.00
_cell.angle_gamma   90.00
#
_symmetry.space_group_name_H-M   'P 1'
#
loop_
_entity.id
_entity.type
_entity.pdbx_description
1 polymer ?
#
loop_
_entity_poly.entity_id
_entity_poly.type
_entity_poly.pdbx_seq_one_letter_code
_entity_poly.pdbx_strand_id
1 'polypeptide(L)'
;MPDPVVPLAAQSVHGTVWTLANRFGVVARSPGELVGALTGLGLTGAAVVASPPAAGEPAEVAELVRALRDLGHIRLVPPPGREPGNGDHGAPVPEPEAAPRPPGTAPGAVVDGLGREASAGPSDLGDPAVVCAADPVGVTAAYEHGADAPGGRPGGGGPGEHGGSHGRPDAPGGRDEHGGLRAAWFRAGQSLIREQPPAERALVLLTVLGDDADPRLRPALNALAATAPWRSDWTRVRGDVAPPWPGPVAALAQGTGRWAEHLLVADQRGAIRSVRPADATPAPGTATMPVRITALAPLPDGTLLMLDERGRLRAHGDTPLTDAVAATLDAHPGTALAATGRLVLVGDRHGSLHAFGYDGMHQTAAHRGRVTAVAVADGPAPLVCSGGADGTVRTWTPGRSPENTPFAERDFPVTALAAHGRTLAVAWADGLVELRRLGTAEALPLRPGPPVRAVAVAGEGSVVIGTDDTLFRVTARAPS
;
A
#
# COMPACT_ATOMS: atom_id res chain seq x y z
N MET A 1 15.15 -1.05 24.82
CA MET A 1 15.16 -2.50 24.54
C MET A 1 15.88 -2.73 23.22
N PRO A 2 16.63 -3.82 23.03
CA PRO A 2 17.11 -4.19 21.69
C PRO A 2 15.90 -4.45 20.79
N ASP A 3 15.94 -3.90 19.57
CA ASP A 3 14.93 -4.08 18.53
C ASP A 3 14.82 -5.59 18.20
N PRO A 4 13.63 -6.22 18.29
CA PRO A 4 13.49 -7.65 18.06
C PRO A 4 14.05 -8.04 16.70
N VAL A 5 14.90 -9.07 16.69
CA VAL A 5 15.50 -9.60 15.47
C VAL A 5 14.41 -10.37 14.71
N VAL A 6 14.01 -9.88 13.54
CA VAL A 6 13.00 -10.52 12.69
C VAL A 6 13.73 -11.53 11.78
N PRO A 7 13.32 -12.81 11.77
CA PRO A 7 13.90 -13.80 10.88
C PRO A 7 13.51 -13.50 9.43
N LEU A 8 14.48 -13.58 8.51
CA LEU A 8 14.23 -13.40 7.08
C LEU A 8 13.59 -14.66 6.47
N ALA A 9 12.64 -14.45 5.57
CA ALA A 9 12.00 -15.48 4.77
C ALA A 9 12.94 -16.00 3.66
N ALA A 10 14.00 -16.72 4.05
CA ALA A 10 15.07 -17.19 3.18
C ALA A 10 14.62 -18.07 1.99
N GLN A 11 13.38 -18.55 2.01
CA GLN A 11 12.79 -19.37 0.96
C GLN A 11 12.22 -18.55 -0.20
N SER A 12 12.21 -17.22 -0.11
CA SER A 12 11.59 -16.35 -1.12
C SER A 12 12.24 -14.97 -1.19
N VAL A 13 12.50 -14.50 -2.41
CA VAL A 13 13.04 -13.14 -2.64
C VAL A 13 11.99 -12.09 -2.28
N HIS A 14 10.76 -12.23 -2.79
CA HIS A 14 9.67 -11.31 -2.47
C HIS A 14 9.30 -11.38 -0.99
N GLY A 15 9.26 -12.58 -0.40
CA GLY A 15 9.02 -12.77 1.03
C GLY A 15 10.05 -12.02 1.88
N THR A 16 11.33 -12.09 1.51
CA THR A 16 12.41 -11.34 2.19
C THR A 16 12.23 -9.82 2.02
N VAL A 17 12.00 -9.35 0.78
CA VAL A 17 11.79 -7.93 0.48
C VAL A 17 10.63 -7.36 1.29
N TRP A 18 9.48 -8.01 1.28
CA TRP A 18 8.28 -7.55 1.96
C TRP A 18 8.41 -7.60 3.49
N THR A 19 9.10 -8.62 4.02
CA THR A 19 9.36 -8.72 5.47
C THR A 19 10.18 -7.52 5.95
N LEU A 20 11.24 -7.19 5.20
CA LEU A 20 12.07 -6.01 5.49
C LEU A 20 11.30 -4.71 5.29
N ALA A 21 10.53 -4.58 4.21
CA ALA A 21 9.72 -3.40 3.94
C ALA A 21 8.74 -3.13 5.10
N ASN A 22 8.05 -4.17 5.58
CA ASN A 22 7.15 -4.09 6.73
C ASN A 22 7.88 -3.73 8.04
N ARG A 23 9.11 -4.22 8.25
CA ARG A 23 9.92 -3.87 9.43
C ARG A 23 10.30 -2.39 9.44
N PHE A 24 10.72 -1.87 8.29
CA PHE A 24 11.18 -0.49 8.17
C PHE A 24 10.07 0.51 7.87
N GLY A 25 8.82 0.04 7.72
CA GLY A 25 7.67 0.87 7.37
C GLY A 25 7.82 1.60 6.04
N VAL A 26 8.46 0.94 5.07
CA VAL A 26 8.53 1.39 3.67
C VAL A 26 7.69 0.47 2.81
N VAL A 27 7.35 0.91 1.59
CA VAL A 27 6.69 0.06 0.60
C VAL A 27 7.65 -0.30 -0.51
N ALA A 28 7.80 -1.60 -0.79
CA ALA A 28 8.70 -2.08 -1.84
C ALA A 28 8.20 -3.41 -2.41
N ARG A 29 8.28 -3.55 -3.74
CA ARG A 29 7.88 -4.76 -4.48
C ARG A 29 9.06 -5.54 -5.04
N SER A 30 10.24 -4.94 -5.04
CA SER A 30 11.47 -5.55 -5.54
C SER A 30 12.66 -5.22 -4.64
N PRO A 31 13.76 -6.00 -4.73
CA PRO A 31 15.01 -5.68 -4.03
C PRO A 31 15.50 -4.25 -4.30
N GLY A 32 15.43 -3.79 -5.55
CA GLY A 32 15.87 -2.45 -5.93
C GLY A 32 15.00 -1.34 -5.33
N GLU A 33 13.68 -1.53 -5.30
CA GLU A 33 12.77 -0.58 -4.63
C GLU A 33 13.05 -0.51 -3.13
N LEU A 34 13.31 -1.66 -2.49
CA LEU A 34 13.64 -1.70 -1.06
C LEU A 34 14.94 -0.96 -0.77
N VAL A 35 16.02 -1.27 -1.50
CA VAL A 35 17.32 -0.60 -1.32
C VAL A 35 17.18 0.91 -1.56
N GLY A 36 16.45 1.32 -2.60
CA GLY A 36 16.19 2.74 -2.88
C GLY A 36 15.40 3.43 -1.75
N ALA A 37 14.36 2.79 -1.22
CA ALA A 37 13.57 3.32 -0.12
C ALA A 37 14.39 3.46 1.17
N LEU A 38 15.21 2.44 1.49
CA LEU A 38 16.06 2.44 2.68
C LEU A 38 17.21 3.46 2.56
N THR A 39 17.72 3.72 1.36
CA THR A 39 18.73 4.78 1.13
C THR A 39 18.19 6.17 1.50
N GLY A 40 16.88 6.40 1.30
CA GLY A 40 16.22 7.67 1.62
C GLY A 40 15.79 7.80 3.09
N LEU A 41 15.81 6.72 3.86
CA LEU A 41 15.46 6.75 5.28
C LEU A 41 16.63 7.32 6.09
N GLY A 42 16.40 8.45 6.75
CA GLY A 42 17.33 9.02 7.72
C GLY A 42 17.35 8.23 9.04
N LEU A 43 17.64 6.92 9.00
CA LEU A 43 17.66 6.07 10.18
C LEU A 43 18.69 6.58 11.19
N THR A 44 18.22 6.91 12.39
CA THR A 44 19.05 7.37 13.52
C THR A 44 19.63 6.16 14.26
N GLY A 45 20.42 5.33 13.57
CA GLY A 45 21.11 4.18 14.16
C GLY A 45 21.25 2.99 13.22
N ALA A 46 22.02 1.98 13.64
CA ALA A 46 22.17 0.73 12.90
C ALA A 46 21.01 -0.21 13.22
N ALA A 47 20.18 -0.54 12.23
CA ALA A 47 19.09 -1.50 12.39
C ALA A 47 19.63 -2.94 12.35
N VAL A 48 19.21 -3.80 13.28
CA VAL A 48 19.72 -5.17 13.38
C VAL A 48 18.75 -6.18 12.76
N VAL A 49 19.19 -6.92 11.74
CA VAL A 49 18.37 -7.90 11.02
C VAL A 49 19.03 -9.29 11.08
N ALA A 50 18.27 -10.36 11.32
CA ALA A 50 18.81 -11.72 11.25
C ALA A 50 19.11 -12.07 9.79
N SER A 51 20.33 -12.49 9.49
CA SER A 51 20.68 -13.07 8.21
C SER A 51 19.91 -14.38 7.96
N PRO A 52 19.55 -14.68 6.70
CA PRO A 52 19.02 -15.99 6.36
C PRO A 52 20.07 -17.08 6.66
N PRO A 53 19.66 -18.33 6.94
CA PRO A 53 20.59 -19.45 7.03
C PRO A 53 21.25 -19.69 5.67
N ALA A 54 22.58 -19.80 5.64
CA ALA A 54 23.36 -19.89 4.39
C ALA A 54 23.09 -21.14 3.52
N ALA A 55 22.32 -22.11 4.02
CA ALA A 55 22.04 -23.36 3.30
C ALA A 55 20.68 -23.28 2.58
N GLY A 56 20.70 -23.35 1.25
CA GLY A 56 19.48 -23.33 0.42
C GLY A 56 18.91 -21.94 0.15
N GLU A 57 19.70 -20.88 0.33
CA GLU A 57 19.30 -19.50 0.03
C GLU A 57 19.37 -19.23 -1.49
N PRO A 58 18.34 -18.61 -2.10
CA PRO A 58 18.39 -18.14 -3.48
C PRO A 58 19.49 -17.09 -3.70
N ALA A 59 20.14 -17.10 -4.86
CA ALA A 59 21.24 -16.18 -5.16
C ALA A 59 20.84 -14.70 -5.06
N GLU A 60 19.59 -14.39 -5.44
CA GLU A 60 19.02 -13.05 -5.38
C GLU A 60 18.84 -12.56 -3.93
N VAL A 61 18.54 -13.45 -2.98
CA VAL A 61 18.47 -13.09 -1.55
C VAL A 61 19.88 -12.75 -1.06
N ALA A 62 20.90 -13.50 -1.46
CA ALA A 62 22.28 -13.24 -1.08
C ALA A 62 22.79 -11.89 -1.64
N GLU A 63 22.40 -11.54 -2.87
CA GLU A 63 22.68 -10.22 -3.47
C GLU A 63 21.96 -9.09 -2.74
N LEU A 64 20.67 -9.27 -2.39
CA LEU A 64 19.93 -8.30 -1.58
C LEU A 64 20.59 -8.09 -0.22
N VAL A 65 20.97 -9.16 0.47
CA VAL A 65 21.67 -9.11 1.76
C VAL A 65 23.00 -8.36 1.64
N ARG A 66 23.73 -8.52 0.52
CA ARG A 66 24.95 -7.76 0.24
C ARG A 66 24.66 -6.27 0.04
N ALA A 67 23.68 -5.93 -0.80
CA ALA A 67 23.27 -4.55 -1.05
C ALA A 67 22.81 -3.83 0.24
N LEU A 68 22.08 -4.52 1.13
CA LEU A 68 21.66 -3.98 2.41
C LEU A 68 22.85 -3.71 3.35
N ARG A 69 23.89 -4.55 3.31
CA ARG A 69 25.12 -4.32 4.08
C ARG A 69 25.86 -3.06 3.60
N ASP A 70 25.87 -2.83 2.28
CA ASP A 70 26.55 -1.71 1.66
C ASP A 70 25.90 -0.35 1.99
N LEU A 71 24.65 -0.34 2.47
CA LEU A 71 23.99 0.87 2.98
C LEU A 71 24.63 1.41 4.28
N GLY A 72 25.40 0.58 5.00
CA GLY A 72 26.18 0.97 6.18
C GLY A 72 25.39 1.21 7.47
N HIS A 73 24.07 1.43 7.38
CA HIS A 73 23.17 1.65 8.53
C HIS A 73 22.27 0.43 8.84
N ILE A 74 22.49 -0.71 8.18
CA ILE A 74 21.82 -1.98 8.47
C ILE A 74 22.87 -3.02 8.85
N ARG A 75 22.77 -3.54 10.08
CA ARG A 75 23.65 -4.57 10.61
C ARG A 75 22.96 -5.93 10.54
N LEU A 76 23.53 -6.82 9.75
CA LEU A 76 23.08 -8.19 9.63
C LEU A 76 23.78 -9.07 10.68
N VAL A 77 23.01 -9.82 11.47
CA VAL A 77 23.54 -10.73 12.50
C VAL A 77 23.11 -12.17 12.22
N PRO A 78 23.94 -13.18 12.52
CA PRO A 78 23.54 -14.58 12.37
C PRO A 78 22.31 -14.87 13.25
N PRO A 79 21.42 -15.79 12.83
CA PRO A 79 20.23 -16.12 13.59
C PRO A 79 20.61 -16.67 14.98
N PRO A 80 19.85 -16.36 16.04
CA PRO A 80 20.11 -16.90 17.37
C PRO A 80 19.95 -18.43 17.33
N GLY A 81 21.03 -19.18 17.60
CA GLY A 81 20.99 -20.65 17.69
C GLY A 81 22.03 -21.44 16.90
N ARG A 82 23.17 -20.86 16.51
CA ARG A 82 24.33 -21.65 16.10
C ARG A 82 25.59 -21.12 16.76
N GLU A 83 25.88 -21.61 17.97
CA GLU A 83 27.26 -21.54 18.45
C GLU A 83 28.13 -22.26 17.42
N PRO A 84 29.21 -21.63 16.90
CA PRO A 84 30.22 -22.39 16.18
C PRO A 84 30.79 -23.38 17.20
N GLY A 85 30.66 -24.67 16.90
CA GLY A 85 31.16 -25.75 17.75
C GLY A 85 32.63 -25.50 18.05
N ASN A 86 32.89 -25.03 19.27
CA ASN A 86 34.23 -24.84 19.76
C ASN A 86 34.74 -26.25 20.07
N GLY A 87 35.56 -26.78 19.19
CA GLY A 87 36.34 -27.97 19.49
C GLY A 87 37.30 -27.62 20.62
N ASP A 88 37.00 -28.08 21.83
CA ASP A 88 38.03 -28.24 22.84
C ASP A 88 37.70 -29.41 23.76
N HIS A 89 38.70 -30.25 23.98
CA HIS A 89 38.63 -31.45 24.78
C HIS A 89 38.69 -31.08 26.26
N GLY A 90 37.55 -31.19 26.96
CA GLY A 90 37.46 -31.06 28.42
C GLY A 90 36.69 -32.24 29.02
N ALA A 91 37.36 -32.96 29.93
CA ALA A 91 36.94 -34.20 30.61
C ALA A 91 35.57 -34.14 31.34
N PRO A 92 34.93 -35.30 31.60
CA PRO A 92 33.59 -35.34 32.18
C PRO A 92 33.61 -35.01 33.68
N VAL A 93 32.70 -34.13 34.11
CA VAL A 93 32.35 -33.89 35.51
C VAL A 93 31.12 -34.75 35.85
N PRO A 94 31.08 -35.46 36.99
CA PRO A 94 30.00 -36.39 37.29
C PRO A 94 28.72 -35.67 37.74
N GLU A 95 27.57 -36.23 37.37
CA GLU A 95 26.23 -35.79 37.78
C GLU A 95 26.02 -35.92 39.30
N PRO A 96 25.29 -34.99 39.95
CA PRO A 96 24.82 -35.19 41.30
C PRO A 96 23.49 -35.96 41.33
N GLU A 97 23.43 -36.88 42.30
CA GLU A 97 22.32 -37.73 42.73
C GLU A 97 20.95 -37.04 42.79
N ALA A 98 19.94 -37.73 42.27
CA ALA A 98 18.53 -37.35 42.33
C ALA A 98 17.90 -37.63 43.70
N ALA A 99 17.20 -36.64 44.26
CA ALA A 99 16.33 -36.81 45.43
C ALA A 99 14.96 -37.42 45.04
N PRO A 100 14.29 -38.17 45.94
CA PRO A 100 13.11 -38.98 45.59
C PRO A 100 11.82 -38.14 45.44
N ARG A 101 10.99 -38.48 44.44
CA ARG A 101 9.64 -37.93 44.24
C ARG A 101 8.60 -38.65 45.13
N PRO A 102 7.58 -37.94 45.65
CA PRO A 102 6.43 -38.57 46.32
C PRO A 102 5.43 -39.16 45.30
N PRO A 103 4.64 -40.18 45.68
CA PRO A 103 3.80 -40.92 44.75
C PRO A 103 2.42 -40.30 44.58
N GLY A 104 1.92 -40.31 43.34
CA GLY A 104 0.48 -40.33 43.05
C GLY A 104 -0.02 -39.19 42.16
N THR A 105 0.14 -39.32 40.83
CA THR A 105 -0.90 -38.95 39.84
C THR A 105 -0.60 -39.65 38.50
N ALA A 106 -1.65 -40.15 37.83
CA ALA A 106 -1.63 -41.01 36.64
C ALA A 106 -1.02 -40.36 35.37
N PRO A 107 -0.62 -41.15 34.35
CA PRO A 107 0.21 -40.67 33.25
C PRO A 107 -0.60 -39.91 32.19
N GLY A 108 -0.33 -38.61 32.03
CA GLY A 108 -0.65 -37.86 30.83
C GLY A 108 0.48 -38.02 29.82
N ALA A 109 0.15 -38.45 28.61
CA ALA A 109 1.10 -38.67 27.52
C ALA A 109 1.84 -37.38 27.17
N VAL A 110 3.15 -37.36 27.46
CA VAL A 110 4.09 -36.35 26.96
C VAL A 110 4.61 -36.90 25.63
N VAL A 111 4.07 -36.39 24.53
CA VAL A 111 4.68 -36.56 23.21
C VAL A 111 5.77 -35.51 23.07
N ASP A 112 6.97 -35.94 23.43
CA ASP A 112 8.21 -35.29 23.04
C ASP A 112 8.45 -35.59 21.56
N GLY A 113 8.52 -34.54 20.76
CA GLY A 113 8.48 -34.65 19.31
C GLY A 113 8.67 -33.29 18.64
N LEU A 114 9.81 -32.65 18.89
CA LEU A 114 10.34 -31.60 18.02
C LEU A 114 10.78 -32.20 16.68
N GLY A 115 9.83 -32.77 15.96
CA GLY A 115 9.91 -32.96 14.52
C GLY A 115 9.48 -31.63 13.91
N ARG A 116 10.43 -30.90 13.34
CA ARG A 116 10.14 -29.83 12.38
C ARG A 116 9.41 -30.50 11.23
N GLU A 117 8.09 -30.57 11.30
CA GLU A 117 7.26 -30.93 10.15
C GLU A 117 7.69 -29.98 9.03
N ALA A 118 8.33 -30.55 8.03
CA ALA A 118 8.50 -29.88 6.76
C ALA A 118 7.07 -29.54 6.31
N SER A 119 6.67 -28.28 6.50
CA SER A 119 5.39 -27.78 6.06
C SER A 119 5.22 -28.18 4.60
N ALA A 120 4.35 -29.15 4.36
CA ALA A 120 3.86 -29.43 3.02
C ALA A 120 3.24 -28.10 2.55
N GLY A 121 3.75 -27.58 1.43
CA GLY A 121 3.23 -26.33 0.86
C GLY A 121 1.72 -26.42 0.64
N PRO A 122 1.01 -25.28 0.58
CA PRO A 122 -0.43 -25.26 0.36
C PRO A 122 -0.80 -26.11 -0.87
N SER A 123 -1.56 -27.17 -0.66
CA SER A 123 -2.09 -28.00 -1.73
C SER A 123 -3.28 -27.28 -2.34
N ASP A 124 -3.17 -26.91 -3.62
CA ASP A 124 -4.10 -26.08 -4.39
C ASP A 124 -3.97 -24.56 -4.19
N LEU A 125 -3.00 -23.98 -4.91
CA LEU A 125 -2.78 -22.54 -5.01
C LEU A 125 -3.81 -21.81 -5.90
N GLY A 126 -4.77 -22.53 -6.48
CA GLY A 126 -5.93 -21.97 -7.19
C GLY A 126 -7.14 -21.71 -6.28
N ASP A 127 -7.18 -22.31 -5.09
CA ASP A 127 -8.27 -22.10 -4.13
C ASP A 127 -8.03 -20.86 -3.25
N PRO A 128 -8.88 -19.81 -3.35
CA PRO A 128 -8.73 -18.62 -2.52
C PRO A 128 -8.85 -18.90 -1.01
N ALA A 129 -9.58 -19.93 -0.58
CA ALA A 129 -9.71 -20.28 0.83
C ALA A 129 -8.39 -20.84 1.38
N VAL A 130 -7.72 -21.73 0.62
CA VAL A 130 -6.41 -22.27 0.96
C VAL A 130 -5.38 -21.15 1.03
N VAL A 131 -5.32 -20.29 -0.01
CA VAL A 131 -4.39 -19.16 -0.09
C VAL A 131 -4.58 -18.17 1.07
N CYS A 132 -5.83 -17.90 1.47
CA CYS A 132 -6.11 -16.99 2.60
C CYS A 132 -5.83 -17.62 3.97
N ALA A 133 -5.86 -18.94 4.12
CA ALA A 133 -5.65 -19.62 5.39
C ALA A 133 -4.19 -20.07 5.63
N ALA A 134 -3.43 -20.29 4.56
CA ALA A 134 -2.07 -20.82 4.61
C ALA A 134 -1.04 -19.82 5.16
N ASP A 135 0.15 -20.34 5.49
CA ASP A 135 1.32 -19.52 5.81
C ASP A 135 1.70 -18.66 4.59
N PRO A 136 1.70 -17.33 4.71
CA PRO A 136 1.90 -16.46 3.55
C PRO A 136 3.35 -16.51 3.02
N VAL A 137 4.34 -16.87 3.84
CA VAL A 137 5.72 -17.09 3.36
C VAL A 137 5.76 -18.32 2.46
N GLY A 138 5.14 -19.42 2.88
CA GLY A 138 4.97 -20.64 2.08
C GLY A 138 4.20 -20.41 0.78
N VAL A 139 3.09 -19.65 0.82
CA VAL A 139 2.34 -19.26 -0.40
C VAL A 139 3.23 -18.47 -1.36
N THR A 140 3.98 -17.49 -0.85
CA THR A 140 4.87 -16.66 -1.67
C THR A 140 5.95 -17.51 -2.33
N ALA A 141 6.65 -18.36 -1.57
CA ALA A 141 7.65 -19.26 -2.11
C ALA A 141 7.05 -20.22 -3.15
N ALA A 142 5.86 -20.77 -2.90
CA ALA A 142 5.22 -21.69 -3.83
C ALA A 142 4.80 -21.00 -5.14
N TYR A 143 4.27 -19.77 -5.10
CA TYR A 143 3.98 -18.99 -6.30
C TYR A 143 5.24 -18.53 -7.06
N GLU A 144 6.36 -18.27 -6.37
CA GLU A 144 7.63 -17.96 -7.02
C GLU A 144 8.18 -19.17 -7.79
N HIS A 145 8.27 -20.33 -7.15
CA HIS A 145 8.87 -21.54 -7.74
C HIS A 145 7.93 -22.31 -8.68
N GLY A 146 6.61 -22.20 -8.51
CA GLY A 146 5.62 -22.88 -9.35
C GLY A 146 5.65 -22.46 -10.82
N ALA A 147 6.27 -21.31 -11.13
CA ALA A 147 6.47 -20.86 -12.51
C ALA A 147 7.57 -21.63 -13.27
N ASP A 148 8.41 -22.41 -12.58
CA ASP A 148 9.60 -23.07 -13.15
C ASP A 148 9.45 -24.57 -13.44
N ALA A 149 8.24 -25.14 -13.45
CA ALA A 149 8.06 -26.50 -13.95
C ALA A 149 8.04 -26.51 -15.48
N PRO A 150 9.07 -27.01 -16.20
CA PRO A 150 9.00 -27.13 -17.63
C PRO A 150 8.04 -28.27 -17.97
N GLY A 151 6.91 -27.93 -18.55
CA GLY A 151 6.08 -28.77 -19.43
C GLY A 151 5.73 -30.16 -18.89
N GLY A 152 4.45 -30.35 -18.54
CA GLY A 152 3.88 -31.69 -18.48
C GLY A 152 4.25 -32.48 -19.74
N ARG A 153 4.95 -33.59 -19.55
CA ARG A 153 5.29 -34.55 -20.62
C ARG A 153 4.01 -34.90 -21.40
N PRO A 154 3.93 -34.68 -22.71
CA PRO A 154 2.96 -35.40 -23.52
C PRO A 154 3.45 -36.85 -23.62
N GLY A 155 2.56 -37.80 -23.33
CA GLY A 155 2.77 -39.22 -23.56
C GLY A 155 3.20 -39.49 -25.01
N GLY A 156 4.03 -40.51 -25.18
CA GLY A 156 4.70 -40.80 -26.44
C GLY A 156 3.76 -41.16 -27.60
N GLY A 157 4.24 -40.86 -28.80
CA GLY A 157 3.66 -41.36 -30.06
C GLY A 157 4.37 -40.83 -31.32
N GLY A 158 5.34 -41.60 -31.83
CA GLY A 158 5.68 -41.74 -33.26
C GLY A 158 6.43 -40.61 -34.00
N PRO A 159 7.41 -40.93 -34.88
CA PRO A 159 8.12 -39.93 -35.67
C PRO A 159 7.37 -39.60 -36.97
N GLY A 160 7.32 -38.32 -37.33
CA GLY A 160 6.79 -37.83 -38.60
C GLY A 160 7.42 -36.48 -38.96
N GLU A 161 7.86 -36.39 -40.21
CA GLU A 161 8.89 -35.49 -40.73
C GLU A 161 8.47 -34.01 -40.95
N HIS A 162 9.50 -33.17 -40.90
CA HIS A 162 9.73 -31.84 -41.48
C HIS A 162 8.60 -31.04 -42.17
N GLY A 163 8.43 -29.80 -41.69
CA GLY A 163 7.85 -28.68 -42.46
C GLY A 163 8.05 -27.36 -41.72
N GLY A 164 9.02 -26.54 -42.13
CA GLY A 164 9.23 -25.20 -41.58
C GLY A 164 8.21 -24.19 -42.13
N SER A 165 7.73 -23.28 -41.28
CA SER A 165 7.16 -21.99 -41.69
C SER A 165 6.91 -21.07 -40.48
N HIS A 166 7.64 -19.96 -40.48
CA HIS A 166 7.32 -18.61 -40.00
C HIS A 166 6.49 -18.38 -38.73
N GLY A 167 7.16 -17.73 -37.77
CA GLY A 167 6.58 -17.15 -36.57
C GLY A 167 5.48 -16.13 -36.87
N ARG A 168 4.40 -16.25 -36.11
CA ARG A 168 3.30 -15.31 -36.02
C ARG A 168 3.35 -14.66 -34.62
N PRO A 169 3.19 -13.33 -34.50
CA PRO A 169 3.20 -12.68 -33.20
C PRO A 169 1.86 -12.90 -32.47
N ASP A 170 1.98 -13.14 -31.17
CA ASP A 170 1.02 -12.92 -30.07
C ASP A 170 -0.44 -13.37 -30.28
N ALA A 171 -0.73 -14.58 -29.79
CA ALA A 171 -2.09 -14.98 -29.40
C ALA A 171 -2.39 -14.47 -27.98
N PRO A 172 -3.65 -14.06 -27.67
CA PRO A 172 -3.98 -13.53 -26.36
C PRO A 172 -4.07 -14.66 -25.31
N GLY A 173 -3.34 -14.49 -24.22
CA GLY A 173 -3.66 -15.03 -22.89
C GLY A 173 -3.72 -16.54 -22.74
N GLY A 174 -2.56 -17.17 -22.53
CA GLY A 174 -2.55 -18.36 -21.68
C GLY A 174 -3.13 -17.95 -20.33
N ARG A 175 -4.27 -18.51 -19.93
CA ARG A 175 -4.85 -18.24 -18.60
C ARG A 175 -3.78 -18.56 -17.56
N ASP A 176 -3.50 -17.61 -16.68
CA ASP A 176 -2.68 -17.83 -15.48
C ASP A 176 -3.15 -19.13 -14.82
N GLU A 177 -2.21 -20.02 -14.51
CA GLU A 177 -2.47 -21.35 -13.93
C GLU A 177 -3.30 -21.26 -12.65
N HIS A 178 -3.28 -20.11 -11.98
CA HIS A 178 -4.01 -19.83 -10.74
C HIS A 178 -5.18 -18.85 -10.93
N GLY A 179 -5.69 -18.69 -12.15
CA GLY A 179 -6.87 -17.87 -12.44
C GLY A 179 -6.72 -16.38 -12.08
N GLY A 180 -5.49 -15.87 -11.95
CA GLY A 180 -5.21 -14.48 -11.55
C GLY A 180 -4.92 -14.29 -10.05
N LEU A 181 -5.07 -15.31 -9.20
CA LEU A 181 -4.72 -15.22 -7.78
C LEU A 181 -3.22 -14.96 -7.57
N ARG A 182 -2.36 -15.59 -8.37
CA ARG A 182 -0.91 -15.39 -8.30
C ARG A 182 -0.54 -13.94 -8.61
N ALA A 183 -1.09 -13.38 -9.70
CA ALA A 183 -0.87 -11.98 -10.06
C ALA A 183 -1.38 -11.02 -8.97
N ALA A 184 -2.55 -11.29 -8.39
CA ALA A 184 -3.09 -10.53 -7.26
C ALA A 184 -2.17 -10.62 -6.02
N TRP A 185 -1.65 -11.82 -5.71
CA TRP A 185 -0.73 -12.04 -4.60
C TRP A 185 0.54 -11.19 -4.74
N PHE A 186 1.21 -11.22 -5.88
CA PHE A 186 2.44 -10.41 -6.08
C PHE A 186 2.17 -8.90 -6.09
N ARG A 187 0.96 -8.46 -6.47
CA ARG A 187 0.59 -7.05 -6.43
C ARG A 187 0.42 -6.53 -5.00
N ALA A 188 -0.16 -7.34 -4.09
CA ALA A 188 -0.45 -6.95 -2.70
C ALA A 188 0.41 -7.66 -1.65
N GLY A 189 1.46 -8.38 -2.07
CA GLY A 189 2.17 -9.33 -1.22
C GLY A 189 2.71 -8.75 0.07
N GLN A 190 3.16 -7.50 0.05
CA GLN A 190 3.61 -6.81 1.26
C GLN A 190 2.54 -6.75 2.36
N SER A 191 1.27 -6.55 1.99
CA SER A 191 0.16 -6.60 2.94
C SER A 191 -0.17 -8.05 3.32
N LEU A 192 -0.21 -8.95 2.33
CA LEU A 192 -0.64 -10.34 2.51
C LEU A 192 0.29 -11.16 3.42
N ILE A 193 1.58 -10.83 3.48
CA ILE A 193 2.53 -11.51 4.37
C ILE A 193 2.49 -11.03 5.83
N ARG A 194 1.65 -10.04 6.15
CA ARG A 194 1.46 -9.61 7.54
C ARG A 194 0.61 -10.62 8.28
N GLU A 195 0.79 -10.66 9.60
CA GLU A 195 -0.12 -11.39 10.47
C GLU A 195 -1.49 -10.69 10.44
N GLN A 196 -2.49 -11.38 9.88
CA GLN A 196 -3.86 -10.91 9.77
C GLN A 196 -4.83 -12.08 9.58
N PRO A 197 -6.13 -11.92 9.87
CA PRO A 197 -7.13 -12.96 9.64
C PRO A 197 -7.29 -13.31 8.15
N PRO A 198 -7.72 -14.54 7.81
CA PRO A 198 -8.02 -14.93 6.43
C PRO A 198 -9.02 -14.00 5.73
N ALA A 199 -10.00 -13.46 6.46
CA ALA A 199 -10.98 -12.52 5.92
C ALA A 199 -10.33 -11.21 5.44
N GLU A 200 -9.32 -10.71 6.15
CA GLU A 200 -8.58 -9.51 5.74
C GLU A 200 -7.64 -9.80 4.57
N ARG A 201 -7.00 -10.98 4.50
CA ARG A 201 -6.28 -11.41 3.29
C ARG A 201 -7.19 -11.48 2.07
N ALA A 202 -8.39 -12.04 2.21
CA ALA A 202 -9.37 -12.09 1.13
C ALA A 202 -9.80 -10.69 0.67
N LEU A 203 -10.04 -9.77 1.61
CA LEU A 203 -10.30 -8.37 1.31
C LEU A 203 -9.15 -7.73 0.53
N VAL A 204 -7.90 -7.91 0.97
CA VAL A 204 -6.73 -7.34 0.29
C VAL A 204 -6.64 -7.87 -1.14
N LEU A 205 -6.83 -9.18 -1.35
CA LEU A 205 -6.87 -9.77 -2.70
C LEU A 205 -7.96 -9.14 -3.58
N LEU A 206 -9.15 -8.86 -3.04
CA LEU A 206 -10.22 -8.17 -3.78
C LEU A 206 -9.80 -6.77 -4.27
N THR A 207 -8.97 -6.04 -3.51
CA THR A 207 -8.47 -4.70 -3.88
C THR A 207 -7.45 -4.71 -5.03
N VAL A 208 -6.96 -5.89 -5.40
CA VAL A 208 -5.94 -6.07 -6.45
C VAL A 208 -6.28 -7.14 -7.49
N LEU A 209 -7.47 -7.72 -7.46
CA LEU A 209 -7.93 -8.70 -8.45
C LEU A 209 -8.41 -8.01 -9.73
N GLY A 210 -7.80 -8.35 -10.87
CA GLY A 210 -8.13 -7.81 -12.19
C GLY A 210 -9.47 -8.29 -12.75
N ASP A 211 -9.85 -7.75 -13.91
CA ASP A 211 -11.07 -8.16 -14.63
C ASP A 211 -10.90 -9.46 -15.44
N ASP A 212 -9.67 -9.84 -15.74
CA ASP A 212 -9.28 -11.05 -16.47
C ASP A 212 -9.19 -12.32 -15.58
N ALA A 213 -9.29 -12.15 -14.27
CA ALA A 213 -9.28 -13.24 -13.29
C ALA A 213 -10.45 -14.21 -13.48
N ASP A 214 -10.30 -15.47 -13.01
CA ASP A 214 -11.39 -16.45 -13.05
C ASP A 214 -12.63 -15.86 -12.35
N PRO A 215 -13.79 -15.81 -13.04
CA PRO A 215 -14.99 -15.15 -12.52
C PRO A 215 -15.53 -15.76 -11.22
N ARG A 216 -15.09 -16.97 -10.84
CA ARG A 216 -15.44 -17.62 -9.57
C ARG A 216 -14.69 -17.05 -8.37
N LEU A 217 -13.52 -16.46 -8.58
CA LEU A 217 -12.65 -15.98 -7.50
C LEU A 217 -13.28 -14.81 -6.74
N ARG A 218 -13.84 -13.83 -7.46
CA ARG A 218 -14.41 -12.63 -6.83
C ARG A 218 -15.59 -12.96 -5.89
N PRO A 219 -16.58 -13.78 -6.28
CA PRO A 219 -17.61 -14.27 -5.35
C PRO A 219 -17.04 -15.03 -4.14
N ALA A 220 -16.06 -15.93 -4.35
CA ALA A 220 -15.46 -16.72 -3.28
C ALA A 220 -14.71 -15.83 -2.27
N LEU A 221 -13.88 -14.90 -2.75
CA LEU A 221 -13.17 -13.94 -1.90
C LEU A 221 -14.13 -13.00 -1.16
N ASN A 222 -15.24 -12.58 -1.78
CA ASN A 222 -16.27 -11.80 -1.09
C ASN A 222 -16.91 -12.56 0.08
N ALA A 223 -17.14 -13.86 -0.08
CA ALA A 223 -17.66 -14.70 1.00
C ALA A 223 -16.63 -14.84 2.14
N LEU A 224 -15.35 -15.05 1.81
CA LEU A 224 -14.27 -15.13 2.79
C LEU A 224 -14.06 -13.79 3.53
N ALA A 225 -14.20 -12.66 2.84
CA ALA A 225 -14.06 -11.32 3.39
C ALA A 225 -15.31 -10.81 4.14
N ALA A 226 -16.31 -11.66 4.40
CA ALA A 226 -17.58 -11.24 4.97
C ALA A 226 -17.45 -10.60 6.37
N THR A 227 -16.47 -11.05 7.16
CA THR A 227 -16.18 -10.56 8.52
C THR A 227 -15.09 -9.48 8.56
N ALA A 228 -14.50 -9.12 7.42
CA ALA A 228 -13.50 -8.07 7.37
C ALA A 228 -14.15 -6.71 7.67
N PRO A 229 -13.44 -5.76 8.32
CA PRO A 229 -13.98 -4.44 8.66
C PRO A 229 -14.42 -3.60 7.44
N TRP A 230 -13.94 -3.97 6.26
CA TRP A 230 -14.29 -3.32 5.00
C TRP A 230 -15.01 -4.27 4.04
N ARG A 231 -15.79 -3.68 3.14
CA ARG A 231 -16.29 -4.33 1.93
C ARG A 231 -15.58 -3.71 0.73
N SER A 232 -15.08 -4.54 -0.18
CA SER A 232 -14.65 -4.09 -1.52
C SER A 232 -15.88 -3.84 -2.39
N ASP A 233 -16.02 -2.63 -2.93
CA ASP A 233 -17.13 -2.26 -3.81
C ASP A 233 -16.80 -2.58 -5.27
N TRP A 234 -15.65 -2.09 -5.72
CA TRP A 234 -15.12 -2.36 -7.05
C TRP A 234 -13.60 -2.12 -7.05
N THR A 235 -12.93 -2.76 -8.01
CA THR A 235 -11.48 -2.67 -8.22
C THR A 235 -11.20 -2.55 -9.70
N ARG A 236 -10.27 -1.68 -10.06
CA ARG A 236 -9.66 -1.57 -11.39
C ARG A 236 -8.18 -1.81 -11.26
N VAL A 237 -7.67 -2.70 -12.08
CA VAL A 237 -6.25 -3.03 -12.17
C VAL A 237 -5.73 -2.52 -13.50
N ARG A 238 -4.50 -2.04 -13.48
CA ARG A 238 -3.80 -1.57 -14.66
C ARG A 238 -3.73 -2.68 -15.71
N GLY A 239 -4.34 -2.43 -16.87
CA GLY A 239 -4.49 -3.39 -17.95
C GLY A 239 -5.91 -3.92 -18.12
N ASP A 240 -6.80 -3.69 -17.14
CA ASP A 240 -8.23 -4.04 -17.27
C ASP A 240 -8.80 -3.40 -18.54
N VAL A 241 -9.73 -4.12 -19.17
CA VAL A 241 -10.41 -3.72 -20.41
C VAL A 241 -11.88 -3.38 -20.19
N ALA A 242 -12.49 -3.87 -19.10
CA ALA A 242 -13.91 -3.75 -18.82
C ALA A 242 -14.21 -3.43 -17.33
N PRO A 243 -14.34 -2.15 -16.95
CA PRO A 243 -14.05 -0.97 -17.74
C PRO A 243 -12.53 -0.74 -17.87
N PRO A 244 -12.09 -0.06 -18.94
CA PRO A 244 -10.68 0.06 -19.23
C PRO A 244 -9.94 0.87 -18.18
N TRP A 245 -8.83 0.36 -17.68
CA TRP A 245 -7.99 1.06 -16.72
C TRP A 245 -6.50 1.04 -17.08
N PRO A 246 -5.93 2.21 -17.46
CA PRO A 246 -4.54 2.25 -17.90
C PRO A 246 -3.52 2.33 -16.74
N GLY A 247 -3.98 2.66 -15.52
CA GLY A 247 -3.13 3.13 -14.41
C GLY A 247 -2.12 4.22 -14.85
N PRO A 248 -1.10 4.52 -14.05
CA PRO A 248 -1.14 4.65 -12.58
C PRO A 248 -1.95 5.87 -12.13
N VAL A 249 -2.30 5.92 -10.84
CA VAL A 249 -2.93 7.09 -10.22
C VAL A 249 -1.88 8.01 -9.60
N ALA A 250 -1.87 9.28 -10.02
CA ALA A 250 -1.03 10.32 -9.43
C ALA A 250 -1.81 11.25 -8.47
N ALA A 251 -3.06 11.57 -8.79
CA ALA A 251 -3.94 12.36 -7.93
C ALA A 251 -5.41 11.94 -8.09
N LEU A 252 -6.20 12.10 -7.03
CA LEU A 252 -7.63 11.82 -6.99
C LEU A 252 -8.38 13.00 -6.39
N ALA A 253 -9.57 13.27 -6.91
CA ALA A 253 -10.52 14.19 -6.29
C ALA A 253 -11.95 13.72 -6.51
N GLN A 254 -12.74 13.67 -5.42
CA GLN A 254 -14.19 13.54 -5.53
C GLN A 254 -14.75 14.86 -6.06
N GLY A 255 -15.53 14.79 -7.15
CA GLY A 255 -16.12 15.97 -7.74
C GLY A 255 -17.22 16.58 -6.87
N THR A 256 -17.43 17.89 -7.03
CA THR A 256 -18.45 18.67 -6.34
C THR A 256 -19.27 19.48 -7.36
N GLY A 257 -20.49 19.89 -7.00
CA GLY A 257 -21.36 20.68 -7.88
C GLY A 257 -21.54 20.04 -9.26
N ARG A 258 -21.08 20.71 -10.32
CA ARG A 258 -21.13 20.16 -11.70
C ARG A 258 -20.39 18.83 -11.87
N TRP A 259 -19.41 18.55 -11.01
CA TRP A 259 -18.64 17.31 -10.99
C TRP A 259 -19.19 16.27 -9.99
N ALA A 260 -20.35 16.48 -9.34
CA ALA A 260 -20.81 15.62 -8.24
C ALA A 260 -20.85 14.11 -8.58
N GLU A 261 -21.20 13.77 -9.83
CA GLU A 261 -21.26 12.39 -10.34
C GLU A 261 -19.92 11.87 -10.89
N HIS A 262 -18.83 12.57 -10.62
CA HIS A 262 -17.52 12.32 -11.19
C HIS A 262 -16.46 12.14 -10.11
N LEU A 263 -15.64 11.11 -10.28
CA LEU A 263 -14.34 10.97 -9.65
C LEU A 263 -13.28 11.38 -10.68
N LEU A 264 -12.46 12.38 -10.35
CA LEU A 264 -11.38 12.83 -11.21
C LEU A 264 -10.10 12.10 -10.83
N VAL A 265 -9.41 11.57 -11.85
CA VAL A 265 -8.18 10.80 -11.68
C VAL A 265 -7.12 11.33 -12.62
N ALA A 266 -6.03 11.86 -12.07
CA ALA A 266 -4.86 12.21 -12.85
C ALA A 266 -3.88 11.04 -12.89
N ASP A 267 -3.29 10.79 -14.06
CA ASP A 267 -2.15 9.88 -14.19
C ASP A 267 -0.82 10.63 -14.12
N GLN A 268 0.25 9.86 -13.95
CA GLN A 268 1.61 10.40 -13.83
C GLN A 268 2.12 11.13 -15.08
N ARG A 269 1.43 11.02 -16.22
CA ARG A 269 1.79 11.66 -17.50
C ARG A 269 0.97 12.91 -17.78
N GLY A 270 0.06 13.29 -16.88
CA GLY A 270 -0.77 14.50 -17.00
C GLY A 270 -2.13 14.26 -17.65
N ALA A 271 -2.54 13.02 -17.93
CA ALA A 271 -3.91 12.76 -18.37
C ALA A 271 -4.84 12.78 -17.16
N ILE A 272 -5.92 13.54 -17.27
CA ILE A 272 -6.98 13.66 -16.29
C ILE A 272 -8.20 12.96 -16.85
N ARG A 273 -8.69 11.98 -16.10
CA ARG A 273 -9.82 11.14 -16.49
C ARG A 273 -10.97 11.42 -15.55
N SER A 274 -12.16 11.43 -16.12
CA SER A 274 -13.39 11.46 -15.36
C SER A 274 -14.00 10.07 -15.38
N VAL A 275 -14.33 9.54 -14.20
CA VAL A 275 -14.98 8.23 -14.07
C VAL A 275 -16.14 8.32 -13.10
N ARG A 276 -17.11 7.40 -13.21
CA ARG A 276 -18.22 7.34 -12.25
C ARG A 276 -17.73 6.80 -10.91
N PRO A 277 -18.04 7.43 -9.77
CA PRO A 277 -17.66 6.94 -8.44
C PRO A 277 -18.24 5.55 -8.08
N ALA A 278 -19.32 5.16 -8.73
CA ALA A 278 -20.03 3.90 -8.47
C ALA A 278 -19.26 2.67 -8.97
N ASP A 279 -18.49 2.78 -10.05
CA ASP A 279 -17.87 1.64 -10.73
C ASP A 279 -16.60 1.99 -11.53
N ALA A 280 -16.09 3.21 -11.43
CA ALA A 280 -14.97 3.71 -12.24
C ALA A 280 -15.14 3.53 -13.77
N THR A 281 -16.36 3.43 -14.27
CA THR A 281 -16.61 3.51 -15.72
C THR A 281 -16.28 4.91 -16.24
N PRO A 282 -15.68 5.05 -17.43
CA PRO A 282 -15.39 6.35 -18.01
C PRO A 282 -16.64 7.24 -18.10
N ALA A 283 -16.46 8.50 -17.73
CA ALA A 283 -17.44 9.57 -17.85
C ALA A 283 -16.87 10.70 -18.74
N PRO A 284 -17.72 11.55 -19.35
CA PRO A 284 -17.26 12.74 -20.07
C PRO A 284 -16.44 13.67 -19.17
N GLY A 285 -15.51 14.44 -19.75
CA GLY A 285 -14.66 15.38 -19.02
C GLY A 285 -13.21 14.93 -18.84
N THR A 286 -12.67 14.13 -19.78
CA THR A 286 -11.24 13.80 -19.85
C THR A 286 -10.45 14.96 -20.45
N ALA A 287 -9.27 15.24 -19.91
CA ALA A 287 -8.32 16.23 -20.43
C ALA A 287 -6.90 15.67 -20.40
N THR A 288 -5.98 16.22 -21.19
CA THR A 288 -4.55 15.86 -21.13
C THR A 288 -3.73 17.12 -21.06
N MET A 289 -2.90 17.25 -20.02
CA MET A 289 -1.99 18.37 -19.83
C MET A 289 -0.58 17.98 -20.29
N PRO A 290 0.20 18.91 -20.88
CA PRO A 290 1.60 18.67 -21.25
C PRO A 290 2.56 18.76 -20.05
N VAL A 291 2.05 18.53 -18.85
CA VAL A 291 2.76 18.59 -17.55
C VAL A 291 2.20 17.51 -16.64
N ARG A 292 2.99 17.03 -15.68
CA ARG A 292 2.50 16.05 -14.71
C ARG A 292 1.67 16.77 -13.66
N ILE A 293 0.54 16.18 -13.31
CA ILE A 293 -0.37 16.73 -12.30
C ILE A 293 -0.14 16.02 -10.98
N THR A 294 0.05 16.81 -9.92
CA THR A 294 0.36 16.32 -8.57
C THR A 294 -0.81 16.48 -7.60
N ALA A 295 -1.75 17.38 -7.88
CA ALA A 295 -2.97 17.56 -7.10
C ALA A 295 -4.12 18.06 -7.97
N LEU A 296 -5.36 17.72 -7.58
CA LEU A 296 -6.60 18.11 -8.24
C LEU A 296 -7.54 18.75 -7.22
N ALA A 297 -8.18 19.85 -7.58
CA ALA A 297 -9.22 20.48 -6.78
C ALA A 297 -10.38 20.97 -7.69
N PRO A 298 -11.42 20.14 -7.89
CA PRO A 298 -12.61 20.55 -8.60
C PRO A 298 -13.47 21.49 -7.74
N LEU A 299 -13.88 22.61 -8.32
CA LEU A 299 -14.83 23.55 -7.73
C LEU A 299 -16.27 23.23 -8.16
N PRO A 300 -17.28 23.61 -7.35
CA PRO A 300 -18.69 23.33 -7.65
C PRO A 300 -19.22 23.94 -8.96
N ASP A 301 -18.61 25.04 -9.43
CA ASP A 301 -18.99 25.76 -10.65
C ASP A 301 -18.51 25.07 -11.94
N GLY A 302 -17.67 24.05 -11.83
CA GLY A 302 -17.07 23.33 -12.95
C GLY A 302 -15.59 23.64 -13.17
N THR A 303 -15.03 24.66 -12.50
CA THR A 303 -13.61 24.98 -12.60
C THR A 303 -12.77 23.88 -11.97
N LEU A 304 -11.68 23.48 -12.64
CA LEU A 304 -10.72 22.50 -12.14
C LEU A 304 -9.37 23.19 -11.91
N LEU A 305 -8.98 23.28 -10.65
CA LEU A 305 -7.63 23.71 -10.26
C LEU A 305 -6.71 22.49 -10.12
N MET A 306 -5.45 22.68 -10.51
CA MET A 306 -4.45 21.62 -10.56
C MET A 306 -3.09 22.18 -10.14
N LEU A 307 -2.27 21.35 -9.49
CA LEU A 307 -0.83 21.64 -9.33
C LEU A 307 -0.03 20.79 -10.30
N ASP A 308 0.96 21.39 -10.96
CA ASP A 308 1.93 20.67 -11.78
C ASP A 308 3.15 20.18 -10.97
N GLU A 309 4.09 19.46 -11.60
CA GLU A 309 5.29 18.94 -10.90
C GLU A 309 6.24 20.04 -10.40
N ARG A 310 6.09 21.27 -10.89
CA ARG A 310 6.86 22.44 -10.45
C ARG A 310 6.16 23.21 -9.34
N GLY A 311 4.98 22.77 -8.91
CA GLY A 311 4.18 23.43 -7.89
C GLY A 311 3.50 24.70 -8.38
N ARG A 312 3.26 24.82 -9.69
CA ARG A 312 2.50 25.95 -10.27
C ARG A 312 1.03 25.58 -10.42
N LEU A 313 0.16 26.57 -10.26
CA LEU A 313 -1.27 26.42 -10.49
C LEU A 313 -1.55 26.32 -11.99
N ARG A 314 -2.35 25.33 -12.37
CA ARG A 314 -3.04 25.25 -13.67
C ARG A 314 -4.54 25.29 -13.41
N ALA A 315 -5.28 25.95 -14.28
CA ALA A 315 -6.74 26.04 -14.18
C ALA A 315 -7.38 25.65 -15.51
N HIS A 316 -8.48 24.92 -15.43
CA HIS A 316 -9.42 24.73 -16.52
C HIS A 316 -10.77 25.27 -16.07
N GLY A 317 -11.21 26.38 -16.66
CA GLY A 317 -12.27 27.22 -16.11
C GLY A 317 -11.69 28.50 -15.52
N ASP A 318 -12.51 29.24 -14.77
CA ASP A 318 -12.12 30.52 -14.18
C ASP A 318 -12.66 30.61 -12.75
N THR A 319 -11.87 31.23 -11.88
CA THR A 319 -12.28 31.61 -10.53
C THR A 319 -11.53 32.89 -10.16
N PRO A 320 -12.19 33.84 -9.46
CA PRO A 320 -11.55 35.11 -9.06
C PRO A 320 -10.30 34.93 -8.18
N LEU A 321 -10.12 33.75 -7.59
CA LEU A 321 -8.97 33.44 -6.72
C LEU A 321 -7.72 32.99 -7.51
N THR A 322 -7.84 32.68 -8.81
CA THR A 322 -6.76 32.08 -9.61
C THR A 322 -5.48 32.93 -9.58
N ASP A 323 -5.60 34.23 -9.85
CA ASP A 323 -4.44 35.13 -9.92
C ASP A 323 -3.76 35.29 -8.57
N ALA A 324 -4.53 35.42 -7.49
CA ALA A 324 -4.01 35.55 -6.13
C ALA A 324 -3.24 34.29 -5.70
N VAL A 325 -3.78 33.10 -6.03
CA VAL A 325 -3.13 31.82 -5.76
C VAL A 325 -1.86 31.70 -6.60
N ALA A 326 -1.93 31.95 -7.90
CA ALA A 326 -0.79 31.86 -8.81
C ALA A 326 0.37 32.78 -8.39
N ALA A 327 0.07 34.04 -8.04
CA ALA A 327 1.06 35.00 -7.56
C ALA A 327 1.78 34.51 -6.29
N THR A 328 1.07 33.83 -5.39
CA THR A 328 1.69 33.26 -4.17
C THR A 328 2.59 32.08 -4.51
N LEU A 329 2.17 31.24 -5.46
CA LEU A 329 2.91 30.05 -5.87
C LEU A 329 4.19 30.35 -6.65
N ASP A 330 4.28 31.52 -7.29
CA ASP A 330 5.52 31.98 -7.93
C ASP A 330 6.66 32.16 -6.91
N ALA A 331 6.33 32.59 -5.68
CA ALA A 331 7.29 32.68 -4.58
C ALA A 331 7.39 31.37 -3.77
N HIS A 332 6.26 30.69 -3.57
CA HIS A 332 6.13 29.51 -2.73
C HIS A 332 5.50 28.34 -3.49
N PRO A 333 6.28 27.61 -4.34
CA PRO A 333 5.81 26.45 -5.08
C PRO A 333 4.94 25.51 -4.25
N GLY A 334 3.74 25.25 -4.75
CA GLY A 334 2.70 24.48 -4.09
C GLY A 334 3.02 23.00 -4.08
N THR A 335 2.62 22.32 -3.02
CA THR A 335 2.88 20.89 -2.81
C THR A 335 1.63 20.10 -2.44
N ALA A 336 0.55 20.79 -2.08
CA ALA A 336 -0.77 20.22 -1.83
C ALA A 336 -1.85 21.23 -2.23
N LEU A 337 -3.01 20.77 -2.69
CA LEU A 337 -4.12 21.62 -3.15
C LEU A 337 -5.46 21.04 -2.71
N ALA A 338 -6.36 21.89 -2.24
CA ALA A 338 -7.79 21.59 -2.08
C ALA A 338 -8.63 22.85 -2.34
N ALA A 339 -9.90 22.68 -2.66
CA ALA A 339 -10.80 23.81 -2.87
C ALA A 339 -12.24 23.51 -2.44
N THR A 340 -12.98 24.57 -2.15
CA THR A 340 -14.44 24.61 -2.02
C THR A 340 -14.98 25.73 -2.91
N GLY A 341 -16.30 25.96 -2.91
CA GLY A 341 -16.85 27.14 -3.59
C GLY A 341 -16.39 28.50 -3.01
N ARG A 342 -15.77 28.51 -1.81
CA ARG A 342 -15.39 29.73 -1.09
C ARG A 342 -13.89 29.87 -0.83
N LEU A 343 -13.14 28.78 -0.95
CA LEU A 343 -11.74 28.73 -0.54
C LEU A 343 -10.89 27.94 -1.53
N VAL A 344 -9.67 28.40 -1.75
CA VAL A 344 -8.57 27.61 -2.30
C VAL A 344 -7.50 27.47 -1.24
N LEU A 345 -7.03 26.24 -1.01
CA LEU A 345 -6.03 25.90 0.00
C LEU A 345 -4.79 25.38 -0.69
N VAL A 346 -3.63 25.91 -0.32
CA VAL A 346 -2.35 25.44 -0.83
C VAL A 346 -1.37 25.22 0.31
N GLY A 347 -0.72 24.06 0.31
CA GLY A 347 0.46 23.80 1.13
C GLY A 347 1.75 24.04 0.33
N ASP A 348 2.85 24.38 1.01
CA ASP A 348 4.16 24.54 0.39
C ASP A 348 5.25 23.61 0.95
N ARG A 349 6.41 23.63 0.29
CA ARG A 349 7.56 22.79 0.65
C ARG A 349 8.20 23.11 2.01
N HIS A 350 7.89 24.27 2.59
CA HIS A 350 8.48 24.76 3.84
C HIS A 350 7.57 24.53 5.04
N GLY A 351 6.35 24.04 4.82
CA GLY A 351 5.40 23.70 5.89
C GLY A 351 4.34 24.76 6.13
N SER A 352 4.25 25.77 5.26
CA SER A 352 3.18 26.75 5.33
C SER A 352 1.95 26.31 4.55
N LEU A 353 0.80 26.73 5.04
CA LEU A 353 -0.51 26.62 4.40
C LEU A 353 -1.04 28.02 4.12
N HIS A 354 -1.62 28.18 2.94
CA HIS A 354 -2.21 29.41 2.42
C HIS A 354 -3.68 29.14 2.09
N ALA A 355 -4.60 29.84 2.75
CA ALA A 355 -6.03 29.80 2.47
C ALA A 355 -6.45 31.11 1.81
N PHE A 356 -6.94 31.01 0.57
CA PHE A 356 -7.46 32.12 -0.21
C PHE A 356 -8.97 32.08 -0.17
N GLY A 357 -9.59 33.09 0.41
CA GLY A 357 -11.03 33.34 0.37
C GLY A 357 -11.36 34.68 -0.27
N TYR A 358 -12.65 34.95 -0.42
CA TYR A 358 -13.11 36.26 -0.93
C TYR A 358 -12.95 37.40 0.09
N ASP A 359 -12.74 37.07 1.36
CA ASP A 359 -12.47 37.97 2.48
C ASP A 359 -10.96 38.24 2.69
N GLY A 360 -10.10 37.51 1.97
CA GLY A 360 -8.66 37.72 1.99
C GLY A 360 -7.86 36.41 2.00
N MET A 361 -6.58 36.54 2.37
CA MET A 361 -5.66 35.41 2.47
C MET A 361 -5.25 35.20 3.94
N HIS A 362 -5.29 33.95 4.39
CA HIS A 362 -4.76 33.53 5.69
C HIS A 362 -3.59 32.57 5.49
N GLN A 363 -2.48 32.83 6.18
CA GLN A 363 -1.30 31.98 6.17
C GLN A 363 -1.03 31.42 7.56
N THR A 364 -0.59 30.17 7.63
CA THR A 364 -0.10 29.55 8.87
C THR A 364 1.04 28.58 8.61
N ALA A 365 2.01 28.52 9.52
CA ALA A 365 3.09 27.52 9.50
C ALA A 365 2.65 26.33 10.36
N ALA A 366 2.15 25.28 9.72
CA ALA A 366 1.55 24.14 10.42
C ALA A 366 2.51 22.94 10.57
N HIS A 367 3.45 22.78 9.65
CA HIS A 367 4.27 21.57 9.55
C HIS A 367 5.76 21.87 9.60
N ARG A 368 6.55 20.89 10.08
CA ARG A 368 8.01 20.90 9.98
C ARG A 368 8.43 20.29 8.65
N GLY A 369 8.60 21.13 7.64
CA GLY A 369 8.93 20.71 6.27
C GLY A 369 7.69 20.56 5.40
N ARG A 370 7.83 19.89 4.25
CA ARG A 370 6.83 19.86 3.17
C ARG A 370 5.43 19.51 3.67
N VAL A 371 4.45 20.35 3.34
CA VAL A 371 3.04 19.97 3.38
C VAL A 371 2.78 19.00 2.23
N THR A 372 2.38 17.78 2.54
CA THR A 372 2.21 16.72 1.54
C THR A 372 0.76 16.56 1.10
N ALA A 373 -0.19 16.97 1.93
CA ALA A 373 -1.60 16.87 1.62
C ALA A 373 -2.42 17.93 2.35
N VAL A 374 -3.52 18.35 1.74
CA VAL A 374 -4.53 19.22 2.35
C VAL A 374 -5.92 18.78 1.90
N ALA A 375 -6.88 18.80 2.81
CA ALA A 375 -8.27 18.48 2.55
C ALA A 375 -9.17 19.46 3.32
N VAL A 376 -10.39 19.65 2.82
CA VAL A 376 -11.35 20.58 3.43
C VAL A 376 -12.71 19.92 3.52
N ALA A 377 -13.26 19.90 4.73
CA ALA A 377 -14.66 19.60 4.96
C ALA A 377 -15.44 20.92 4.90
N ASP A 378 -16.25 21.08 3.86
CA ASP A 378 -17.07 22.28 3.69
C ASP A 378 -18.23 22.28 4.72
N GLY A 379 -18.58 23.48 5.19
CA GLY A 379 -19.55 23.72 6.25
C GLY A 379 -19.59 25.21 6.62
N PRO A 380 -20.48 25.65 7.53
CA PRO A 380 -20.60 27.06 7.90
C PRO A 380 -19.25 27.68 8.31
N ALA A 381 -18.47 26.94 9.11
CA ALA A 381 -17.06 27.17 9.31
C ALA A 381 -16.28 26.01 8.64
N PRO A 382 -15.47 26.28 7.61
CA PRO A 382 -14.72 25.22 6.93
C PRO A 382 -13.66 24.65 7.88
N LEU A 383 -13.60 23.32 7.95
CA LEU A 383 -12.57 22.61 8.71
C LEU A 383 -11.53 22.08 7.73
N VAL A 384 -10.30 22.58 7.90
CA VAL A 384 -9.16 22.17 7.07
C VAL A 384 -8.36 21.12 7.82
N CYS A 385 -7.98 20.06 7.10
CA CYS A 385 -7.03 19.06 7.55
C CYS A 385 -5.78 19.15 6.68
N SER A 386 -4.61 19.23 7.30
CA SER A 386 -3.32 19.25 6.60
C SER A 386 -2.40 18.13 7.09
N GLY A 387 -1.65 17.55 6.17
CA GLY A 387 -0.70 16.47 6.43
C GLY A 387 0.70 16.88 6.00
N GLY A 388 1.68 16.50 6.81
CA GLY A 388 3.08 16.88 6.58
C GLY A 388 4.01 15.69 6.36
N ALA A 389 5.19 16.01 5.81
CA ALA A 389 6.34 15.12 5.83
C ALA A 389 6.86 14.83 7.24
N ASP A 390 6.43 15.63 8.23
CA ASP A 390 6.69 15.43 9.66
C ASP A 390 5.83 14.33 10.30
N GLY A 391 4.99 13.65 9.52
CA GLY A 391 4.15 12.56 10.01
C GLY A 391 2.97 13.02 10.88
N THR A 392 2.63 14.31 10.83
CA THR A 392 1.49 14.87 11.56
C THR A 392 0.33 15.19 10.63
N VAL A 393 -0.89 14.99 11.13
CA VAL A 393 -2.13 15.55 10.58
C VAL A 393 -2.64 16.62 11.55
N ARG A 394 -2.92 17.83 11.06
CA ARG A 394 -3.43 18.94 11.86
C ARG A 394 -4.78 19.43 11.37
N THR A 395 -5.60 19.90 12.30
CA THR A 395 -6.90 20.52 12.06
C THR A 395 -6.84 22.01 12.34
N TRP A 396 -7.51 22.80 11.52
CA TRP A 396 -7.59 24.26 11.67
C TRP A 396 -8.76 24.86 10.90
N THR A 397 -9.09 26.11 11.23
CA THR A 397 -10.03 26.94 10.50
C THR A 397 -9.28 28.18 9.99
N PRO A 398 -9.44 28.60 8.73
CA PRO A 398 -8.82 29.83 8.23
C PRO A 398 -9.10 31.02 9.16
N GLY A 399 -8.07 31.84 9.39
CA GLY A 399 -8.12 32.93 10.37
C GLY A 399 -7.86 32.51 11.82
N ARG A 400 -7.70 31.21 12.10
CA ARG A 400 -7.29 30.68 13.41
C ARG A 400 -6.00 29.87 13.28
N SER A 401 -5.16 29.91 14.30
CA SER A 401 -3.98 29.05 14.38
C SER A 401 -4.40 27.58 14.45
N PRO A 402 -3.61 26.66 13.87
CA PRO A 402 -3.82 25.23 14.03
C PRO A 402 -3.82 24.81 15.50
N GLU A 403 -4.53 23.72 15.77
CA GLU A 403 -4.48 23.11 17.10
C GLU A 403 -3.04 22.69 17.44
N ASN A 404 -2.64 22.90 18.70
CA ASN A 404 -1.28 22.60 19.16
C ASN A 404 -0.97 21.10 19.04
N THR A 405 -1.91 20.27 19.46
CA THR A 405 -1.83 18.81 19.38
C THR A 405 -2.24 18.34 17.99
N PRO A 406 -1.44 17.50 17.31
CA PRO A 406 -1.84 16.87 16.06
C PRO A 406 -3.12 16.05 16.22
N PHE A 407 -3.98 16.07 15.20
CA PHE A 407 -5.14 15.19 15.11
C PHE A 407 -4.72 13.71 14.97
N ALA A 408 -3.63 13.45 14.24
CA ALA A 408 -2.97 12.15 14.14
C ALA A 408 -1.46 12.37 14.00
N GLU A 409 -0.67 11.44 14.51
CA GLU A 409 0.79 11.48 14.44
C GLU A 409 1.35 10.06 14.30
N ARG A 410 2.29 9.86 13.38
CA ARG A 410 3.03 8.61 13.15
C ARG A 410 4.45 8.95 12.70
N ASP A 411 5.36 7.99 12.82
CA ASP A 411 6.74 8.09 12.32
C ASP A 411 6.86 8.02 10.78
N PHE A 412 5.73 8.13 10.07
CA PHE A 412 5.66 8.02 8.62
C PHE A 412 5.01 9.28 8.04
N PRO A 413 5.56 9.86 6.96
CA PRO A 413 4.95 10.97 6.26
C PRO A 413 3.50 10.69 5.85
N VAL A 414 2.66 11.72 5.92
CA VAL A 414 1.34 11.68 5.25
C VAL A 414 1.57 11.74 3.73
N THR A 415 0.89 10.91 2.95
CA THR A 415 0.99 10.91 1.48
C THR A 415 -0.23 11.51 0.80
N ALA A 416 -1.42 11.33 1.38
CA ALA A 416 -2.66 11.90 0.84
C ALA A 416 -3.71 12.09 1.95
N LEU A 417 -4.57 13.09 1.77
CA LEU A 417 -5.73 13.38 2.62
C LEU A 417 -6.96 13.61 1.75
N ALA A 418 -8.11 13.17 2.22
CA ALA A 418 -9.40 13.55 1.66
C ALA A 418 -10.45 13.64 2.76
N ALA A 419 -11.33 14.64 2.67
CA ALA A 419 -12.36 14.88 3.67
C ALA A 419 -13.74 15.02 3.00
N HIS A 420 -14.76 14.48 3.66
CA HIS A 420 -16.16 14.69 3.30
C HIS A 420 -17.02 14.69 4.56
N GLY A 421 -17.70 15.80 4.84
CA GLY A 421 -18.45 15.97 6.09
C GLY A 421 -17.53 15.78 7.31
N ARG A 422 -17.84 14.81 8.17
CA ARG A 422 -17.02 14.49 9.35
C ARG A 422 -16.03 13.35 9.13
N THR A 423 -15.89 12.88 7.89
CA THR A 423 -15.03 11.74 7.56
C THR A 423 -13.72 12.23 6.96
N LEU A 424 -12.59 11.72 7.46
CA LEU A 424 -11.25 12.00 6.95
C LEU A 424 -10.55 10.68 6.60
N ALA A 425 -10.11 10.54 5.35
CA ALA A 425 -9.18 9.50 4.95
C ALA A 425 -7.75 10.03 5.04
N VAL A 426 -6.87 9.28 5.69
CA VAL A 426 -5.44 9.58 5.83
C VAL A 426 -4.63 8.43 5.22
N ALA A 427 -3.78 8.74 4.24
CA ALA A 427 -2.82 7.79 3.70
C ALA A 427 -1.40 8.13 4.19
N TRP A 428 -0.64 7.10 4.53
CA TRP A 428 0.69 7.18 5.11
C TRP A 428 1.72 6.53 4.19
N ALA A 429 2.98 6.97 4.29
CA ALA A 429 4.08 6.49 3.45
C ALA A 429 4.40 4.99 3.64
N ASP A 430 4.04 4.42 4.78
CA ASP A 430 4.16 2.99 5.07
C ASP A 430 3.05 2.14 4.40
N GLY A 431 2.20 2.74 3.57
CA GLY A 431 1.12 2.07 2.85
C GLY A 431 -0.16 1.88 3.67
N LEU A 432 -0.24 2.44 4.88
CA LEU A 432 -1.48 2.45 5.66
C LEU A 432 -2.44 3.51 5.14
N VAL A 433 -3.73 3.16 5.05
CA VAL A 433 -4.83 4.11 4.94
C VAL A 433 -5.71 3.97 6.17
N GLU A 434 -6.07 5.10 6.79
CA GLU A 434 -6.99 5.15 7.92
C GLU A 434 -8.20 6.00 7.56
N LEU A 435 -9.39 5.47 7.80
CA LEU A 435 -10.60 6.26 7.80
C LEU A 435 -10.95 6.66 9.23
N ARG A 436 -11.01 7.96 9.48
CA ARG A 436 -11.23 8.55 10.80
C ARG A 436 -12.47 9.40 10.80
N ARG A 437 -13.17 9.43 11.92
CA ARG A 437 -14.28 10.37 12.16
C ARG A 437 -13.75 11.56 12.95
N LEU A 438 -13.89 12.76 12.39
CA LEU A 438 -13.49 13.99 13.03
C LEU A 438 -14.24 14.15 14.36
N GLY A 439 -13.48 14.43 15.42
CA GLY A 439 -13.98 14.53 16.80
C GLY A 439 -14.12 13.20 17.55
N THR A 440 -13.71 12.06 16.98
CA THR A 440 -13.58 10.80 17.71
C THR A 440 -12.15 10.26 17.60
N ALA A 441 -11.80 9.29 18.45
CA ALA A 441 -10.53 8.58 18.37
C ALA A 441 -10.56 7.39 17.38
N GLU A 442 -11.72 7.09 16.80
CA GLU A 442 -11.93 5.91 15.96
C GLU A 442 -11.13 6.04 14.66
N ALA A 443 -10.37 4.99 14.35
CA ALA A 443 -9.64 4.84 13.11
C ALA A 443 -9.88 3.43 12.57
N LEU A 444 -10.27 3.34 11.30
CA LEU A 444 -10.42 2.07 10.60
C LEU A 444 -9.24 1.91 9.62
N PRO A 445 -8.29 1.01 9.90
CA PRO A 445 -7.10 0.83 9.07
C PRO A 445 -7.38 -0.07 7.85
N LEU A 446 -6.64 0.16 6.76
CA LEU A 446 -6.53 -0.71 5.59
C LEU A 446 -5.11 -0.64 5.03
N ARG A 447 -4.51 -1.78 4.72
CA ARG A 447 -3.22 -1.87 4.01
C ARG A 447 -3.41 -2.57 2.66
N PRO A 448 -3.43 -1.84 1.54
CA PRO A 448 -3.61 -2.45 0.22
C PRO A 448 -2.40 -3.26 -0.25
N GLY A 449 -1.21 -2.96 0.25
CA GLY A 449 0.07 -3.56 -0.16
C GLY A 449 0.93 -2.60 -0.99
N PRO A 450 0.47 -2.14 -2.17
CA PRO A 450 1.18 -1.13 -2.96
C PRO A 450 1.23 0.25 -2.29
N PRO A 451 2.13 1.15 -2.75
CA PRO A 451 2.17 2.53 -2.28
C PRO A 451 0.85 3.25 -2.62
N VAL A 452 0.26 3.89 -1.61
CA VAL A 452 -0.94 4.71 -1.81
C VAL A 452 -0.53 6.10 -2.25
N ARG A 453 -0.99 6.49 -3.45
CA ARG A 453 -0.66 7.77 -4.08
C ARG A 453 -1.70 8.83 -3.82
N ALA A 454 -2.96 8.43 -3.79
CA ALA A 454 -4.07 9.36 -3.61
C ALA A 454 -5.25 8.65 -2.96
N VAL A 455 -6.07 9.43 -2.26
CA VAL A 455 -7.33 8.98 -1.66
C VAL A 455 -8.44 9.99 -1.96
N ALA A 456 -9.68 9.53 -2.02
CA ALA A 456 -10.88 10.36 -2.07
C ALA A 456 -11.95 9.77 -1.15
N VAL A 457 -12.74 10.63 -0.49
CA VAL A 457 -13.89 10.19 0.30
C VAL A 457 -15.15 10.32 -0.56
N ALA A 458 -15.75 9.19 -0.92
CA ALA A 458 -16.92 9.13 -1.81
C ALA A 458 -18.27 9.22 -1.07
N GLY A 459 -18.23 9.25 0.27
CA GLY A 459 -19.40 9.36 1.15
C GLY A 459 -19.05 8.93 2.58
N GLU A 460 -20.01 8.96 3.50
CA GLU A 460 -19.82 8.42 4.87
C GLU A 460 -19.34 6.96 4.78
N GLY A 461 -18.20 6.66 5.40
CA GLY A 461 -17.67 5.30 5.44
C GLY A 461 -16.99 4.80 4.15
N SER A 462 -16.98 5.55 3.05
CA SER A 462 -16.45 5.06 1.76
C SER A 462 -15.23 5.83 1.28
N VAL A 463 -14.19 5.09 0.91
CA VAL A 463 -12.90 5.62 0.45
C VAL A 463 -12.55 5.00 -0.90
N VAL A 464 -12.13 5.84 -1.83
CA VAL A 464 -11.48 5.42 -3.07
C VAL A 464 -9.97 5.60 -2.90
N ILE A 465 -9.20 4.57 -3.25
CA ILE A 465 -7.75 4.52 -3.09
C ILE A 465 -7.11 4.30 -4.46
N GLY A 466 -6.14 5.15 -4.78
CA GLY A 466 -5.34 5.07 -6.00
C GLY A 466 -3.89 4.69 -5.70
N THR A 467 -3.39 3.70 -6.42
CA THR A 467 -2.00 3.24 -6.39
C THR A 467 -1.39 3.32 -7.80
N ASP A 468 -0.16 2.84 -7.93
CA ASP A 468 0.50 2.76 -9.25
C ASP A 468 -0.15 1.72 -10.19
N ASP A 469 -0.88 0.74 -9.64
CA ASP A 469 -1.50 -0.33 -10.44
C ASP A 469 -3.00 -0.45 -10.25
N THR A 470 -3.57 0.11 -9.18
CA THR A 470 -4.97 -0.10 -8.86
C THR A 470 -5.69 1.18 -8.52
N LEU A 471 -6.96 1.23 -8.91
CA LEU A 471 -7.94 2.16 -8.38
C LEU A 471 -9.08 1.32 -7.83
N PHE A 472 -9.42 1.47 -6.56
CA PHE A 472 -10.48 0.67 -5.97
C PHE A 472 -11.23 1.45 -4.90
N ARG A 473 -12.46 1.02 -4.64
CA ARG A 473 -13.32 1.59 -3.62
C ARG A 473 -13.64 0.56 -2.56
N VAL A 474 -13.52 0.99 -1.31
CA VAL A 474 -13.96 0.23 -0.14
C VAL A 474 -14.99 1.01 0.66
N THR A 475 -15.84 0.30 1.38
CA THR A 475 -16.81 0.88 2.30
C THR A 475 -16.70 0.18 3.65
N ALA A 476 -16.57 0.96 4.72
CA ALA A 476 -16.55 0.48 6.09
C ALA A 476 -17.84 -0.30 6.40
N ARG A 477 -17.71 -1.45 7.04
CA ARG A 477 -18.86 -2.15 7.61
C ARG A 477 -19.20 -1.52 8.95
N ALA A 478 -20.49 -1.38 9.23
CA ALA A 478 -20.92 -1.07 10.59
C ALA A 478 -20.46 -2.21 11.52
N PRO A 479 -20.00 -1.90 12.75
CA PRO A 479 -19.72 -2.93 13.73
C PRO A 479 -21.01 -3.74 13.95
N SER A 480 -20.89 -5.06 13.82
CA SER A 480 -21.98 -6.04 13.99
C SER A 480 -22.43 -6.16 15.43
#